data_AF-A0A6N6S8B6-F1
#
_entry.id   AF-A0A6N6S8B6-F1
#
_cell.length_a   1.000
_cell.length_b   1.000
_cell.length_c   1.000
_cell.angle_alpha   90.00
_cell.angle_beta   90.00
_cell.angle_gamma   90.00
#
_symmetry.space_group_name_H-M   'P 1'
#
loop_
_entity.id
_entity.type
_entity.pdbx_description
1 polymer ?
#
loop_
_entity_poly.entity_id
_entity_poly.type
_entity_poly.pdbx_seq_one_letter_code
_entity_poly.pdbx_strand_id
1 'polypeptide(L)'
;MDFLHHTFSDVYARQNNWLTRIDVRLKMLYVMSLLSINLWAQNVSVPLFFFSVSFISLFSIKIPFIAILRSMSLPLIFAILILLMKSLHEGERVWFSVSILGYKLAFREEGFFDGLHTGSKVLGGISLVITFSFTTTIS
;
A
#
# COMPACT_ATOMS: atom_id res chain seq x y z
N MET A 1 18.55 -15.43 -9.99
CA MET A 1 17.61 -15.70 -8.88
C MET A 1 16.22 -15.16 -9.22
N ASP A 2 15.74 -15.31 -10.46
CA ASP A 2 14.47 -14.73 -10.91
C ASP A 2 13.31 -15.73 -11.03
N PHE A 3 13.58 -17.03 -10.88
CA PHE A 3 12.56 -18.08 -11.08
C PHE A 3 11.65 -18.30 -9.85
N LEU A 4 12.05 -17.85 -8.66
CA LEU A 4 11.28 -18.04 -7.43
C LEU A 4 10.19 -16.98 -7.22
N HIS A 5 10.25 -15.83 -7.90
CA HIS A 5 9.28 -14.75 -7.66
C HIS A 5 7.94 -14.98 -8.38
N HIS A 6 7.95 -15.66 -9.53
CA HIS A 6 6.73 -15.94 -10.29
C HIS A 6 5.79 -16.97 -9.63
N THR A 7 6.27 -17.75 -8.67
CA THR A 7 5.51 -18.89 -8.15
C THR A 7 4.64 -18.56 -6.93
N PHE A 8 4.97 -17.53 -6.14
CA PHE A 8 4.29 -17.37 -4.85
C PHE A 8 2.85 -16.85 -4.98
N SER A 9 2.58 -15.80 -5.76
CA SER A 9 1.20 -15.33 -5.92
C SER A 9 0.34 -16.35 -6.65
N ASP A 10 0.89 -17.01 -7.67
CA ASP A 10 0.19 -18.05 -8.45
C ASP A 10 -0.17 -19.28 -7.61
N VAL A 11 0.69 -19.68 -6.67
CA VAL A 11 0.41 -20.77 -5.73
C VAL A 11 -0.77 -20.43 -4.82
N TYR A 12 -0.87 -19.20 -4.31
CA TYR A 12 -2.01 -18.78 -3.49
C TYR A 12 -3.26 -18.50 -4.33
N ALA A 13 -3.12 -17.96 -5.53
CA ALA A 13 -4.23 -17.68 -6.43
C ALA A 13 -4.93 -18.97 -6.90
N ARG A 14 -4.21 -20.10 -6.97
CA ARG A 14 -4.80 -21.43 -7.25
C ARG A 14 -5.48 -22.07 -6.04
N GLN A 15 -5.39 -21.49 -4.84
CA GLN A 15 -6.11 -22.04 -3.69
C GLN A 15 -7.61 -21.81 -3.84
N ASN A 16 -8.38 -22.86 -3.55
CA ASN A 16 -9.81 -22.95 -3.77
C ASN A 16 -10.56 -22.19 -2.67
N ASN A 17 -10.58 -20.86 -2.75
CA ASN A 17 -11.20 -19.96 -1.77
C ASN A 17 -12.45 -19.27 -2.33
N TRP A 18 -13.32 -18.77 -1.44
CA TRP A 18 -14.57 -18.10 -1.85
C TRP A 18 -14.32 -16.89 -2.74
N LEU A 19 -13.31 -16.07 -2.42
CA LEU A 19 -12.95 -14.93 -3.26
C LEU A 19 -12.37 -15.38 -4.60
N THR A 20 -11.59 -16.47 -4.66
CA THR A 20 -11.02 -16.99 -5.92
C THR A 20 -12.11 -17.41 -6.92
N ARG A 21 -13.27 -17.90 -6.45
CA ARG A 21 -14.39 -18.36 -7.30
C ARG A 21 -15.19 -17.27 -8.00
N ILE A 22 -15.07 -16.01 -7.56
CA ILE A 22 -15.76 -14.89 -8.20
C ILE A 22 -15.12 -14.61 -9.57
N ASP A 23 -15.94 -14.26 -10.55
CA ASP A 23 -15.50 -13.89 -11.90
C ASP A 23 -14.39 -12.83 -11.87
N VAL A 24 -13.31 -13.12 -12.60
CA VAL A 24 -12.13 -12.25 -12.67
C VAL A 24 -12.47 -10.84 -13.14
N ARG A 25 -13.41 -10.70 -14.09
CA ARG A 25 -13.84 -9.41 -14.65
C ARG A 25 -14.47 -8.50 -13.58
N LEU A 26 -15.28 -9.07 -12.69
CA LEU A 26 -15.91 -8.32 -11.61
C LEU A 26 -14.88 -7.85 -10.58
N LYS A 27 -13.93 -8.71 -10.20
CA LYS A 27 -12.82 -8.33 -9.32
C LYS A 27 -11.97 -7.21 -9.91
N MET A 28 -11.65 -7.32 -11.20
CA MET A 28 -10.85 -6.31 -11.88
C MET A 28 -11.59 -4.97 -11.89
N LEU A 29 -12.87 -4.95 -12.23
CA LEU A 29 -13.68 -3.74 -12.23
C LEU A 29 -13.79 -3.13 -10.82
N TYR A 30 -13.96 -3.98 -9.80
CA TYR A 30 -13.97 -3.56 -8.40
C TYR A 30 -12.64 -2.91 -7.98
N VAL A 31 -11.52 -3.56 -8.25
CA VAL A 31 -10.18 -3.07 -7.88
C VAL A 31 -9.84 -1.78 -8.61
N MET A 32 -10.15 -1.69 -9.91
CA MET A 32 -9.95 -0.46 -10.70
C MET A 32 -10.77 0.69 -10.16
N SER A 33 -12.05 0.45 -9.83
CA SER A 33 -12.93 1.48 -9.26
C SER A 33 -12.40 1.97 -7.90
N LEU A 34 -12.00 1.06 -7.03
CA LEU A 34 -11.44 1.42 -5.72
C LEU A 34 -10.09 2.14 -5.83
N LEU A 35 -9.23 1.75 -6.78
CA LEU A 35 -7.98 2.47 -7.06
C LEU A 35 -8.26 3.91 -7.50
N SER A 36 -9.23 4.13 -8.38
CA SER A 36 -9.63 5.48 -8.77
C SER A 36 -10.12 6.30 -7.58
N ILE A 37 -10.97 5.72 -6.72
CA ILE A 37 -11.44 6.38 -5.49
C ILE A 37 -10.27 6.70 -4.55
N ASN A 38 -9.32 5.78 -4.40
CA ASN A 38 -8.13 5.95 -3.55
C ASN A 38 -7.26 7.12 -4.01
N LEU A 39 -7.10 7.29 -5.34
CA LEU A 39 -6.33 8.39 -5.91
C LEU A 39 -7.02 9.74 -5.71
N TRP A 40 -8.34 9.81 -5.92
CA TRP A 40 -9.13 11.04 -5.75
C TRP A 40 -9.42 11.42 -4.30
N ALA A 41 -9.32 10.48 -3.36
CA ALA A 41 -9.52 10.77 -1.95
C ALA A 41 -8.61 11.90 -1.49
N GLN A 42 -9.18 12.93 -0.86
CA GLN A 42 -8.42 14.01 -0.23
C GLN A 42 -8.17 13.75 1.26
N ASN A 43 -8.80 12.69 1.80
CA ASN A 43 -8.74 12.34 3.20
C ASN A 43 -7.88 11.08 3.41
N VAL A 44 -7.06 11.09 4.45
CA VAL A 44 -6.21 9.96 4.88
C VAL A 44 -7.03 8.72 5.24
N SER A 45 -8.26 8.91 5.72
CA SER A 45 -9.13 7.83 6.20
C SER A 45 -9.54 6.84 5.11
N VAL A 46 -9.74 7.30 3.87
CA VAL A 46 -10.22 6.44 2.77
C VAL A 46 -9.14 5.42 2.35
N PRO A 47 -7.88 5.82 2.06
CA PRO A 47 -6.81 4.87 1.81
C PRO A 47 -6.55 3.90 2.97
N LEU A 48 -6.64 4.38 4.22
CA LEU A 48 -6.49 3.51 5.40
C LEU A 48 -7.61 2.47 5.50
N PHE A 49 -8.84 2.86 5.17
CA PHE A 49 -9.97 1.94 5.14
C PHE A 49 -9.75 0.85 4.09
N PHE A 50 -9.33 1.22 2.87
CA PHE A 50 -9.01 0.23 1.83
C PHE A 50 -7.86 -0.68 2.21
N PHE A 51 -6.84 -0.15 2.88
CA PHE A 51 -5.76 -0.95 3.45
C PHE A 51 -6.29 -1.98 4.45
N SER A 52 -7.10 -1.55 5.41
CA SER A 52 -7.66 -2.44 6.44
C SER A 52 -8.57 -3.53 5.84
N VAL A 53 -9.50 -3.15 4.95
CA VAL A 53 -10.42 -4.09 4.29
C VAL A 53 -9.67 -5.11 3.45
N SER A 54 -8.66 -4.68 2.70
CA SER A 54 -7.81 -5.57 1.91
C SER A 54 -7.08 -6.57 2.80
N PHE A 55 -6.53 -6.10 3.93
CA PHE A 55 -5.83 -6.95 4.88
C PHE A 55 -6.75 -7.99 5.52
N ILE A 56 -7.95 -7.59 5.94
CA ILE A 56 -8.97 -8.49 6.50
C ILE A 56 -9.40 -9.52 5.45
N SER A 57 -9.59 -9.09 4.20
CA SER A 57 -9.96 -9.97 3.10
C SER A 57 -8.87 -11.03 2.83
N LEU A 58 -7.60 -10.64 2.83
CA LEU A 58 -6.47 -11.57 2.67
C LEU A 58 -6.40 -12.60 3.81
N PHE A 59 -6.65 -12.16 5.06
CA PHE A 59 -6.73 -13.07 6.20
C PHE A 59 -7.91 -14.02 6.14
N SER A 60 -9.07 -13.57 5.66
CA SER A 60 -10.26 -14.42 5.46
C SER A 60 -9.97 -15.57 4.48
N ILE A 61 -9.08 -15.35 3.53
CA ILE A 61 -8.61 -16.32 2.51
C ILE A 61 -7.47 -17.21 3.06
N LYS A 62 -7.12 -17.07 4.35
CA LYS A 62 -6.06 -17.82 5.04
C LYS A 62 -4.68 -17.66 4.42
N ILE A 63 -4.43 -16.51 3.78
CA ILE A 63 -3.09 -16.20 3.26
C ILE A 63 -2.17 -15.94 4.47
N PRO A 64 -0.99 -16.58 4.55
CA PRO A 64 -0.09 -16.41 5.68
C PRO A 64 0.41 -14.98 5.74
N PHE A 65 0.39 -14.39 6.94
CA PHE A 65 0.82 -13.01 7.18
C PHE A 65 2.23 -12.71 6.65
N ILE A 66 3.15 -13.69 6.75
CA ILE A 66 4.51 -13.57 6.20
C ILE A 66 4.49 -13.30 4.68
N ALA A 67 3.60 -13.94 3.92
CA ALA A 67 3.52 -13.72 2.48
C ALA A 67 3.00 -12.31 2.15
N ILE A 68 2.00 -11.85 2.90
CA ILE A 68 1.46 -10.49 2.75
C ILE A 68 2.55 -9.45 3.08
N LEU A 69 3.23 -9.60 4.22
CA LEU A 69 4.26 -8.67 4.68
C LEU A 69 5.46 -8.64 3.72
N ARG A 70 5.85 -9.78 3.15
CA ARG A 70 6.90 -9.84 2.14
C ARG A 70 6.53 -9.06 0.88
N SER A 71 5.30 -9.19 0.39
CA SER A 71 4.81 -8.40 -0.76
C SER A 71 4.66 -6.91 -0.44
N MET A 72 4.38 -6.55 0.82
CA MET A 72 4.27 -5.16 1.27
C MET A 72 5.61 -4.52 1.67
N SER A 73 6.69 -5.29 1.81
CA SER A 73 7.96 -4.80 2.34
C SER A 73 8.53 -3.61 1.55
N LEU A 74 8.63 -3.75 0.23
CA LEU A 74 9.10 -2.71 -0.68
C LEU A 74 8.14 -1.50 -0.72
N PRO A 75 6.82 -1.68 -0.91
CA PRO A 75 5.82 -0.63 -0.73
C PRO A 75 5.91 0.17 0.57
N LEU A 76 6.12 -0.51 1.71
CA LEU A 76 6.26 0.11 3.02
C LEU A 76 7.51 0.98 3.10
N ILE A 77 8.63 0.50 2.57
CA ILE A 77 9.88 1.28 2.50
C ILE A 77 9.65 2.56 1.69
N PHE A 78 9.01 2.47 0.53
CA PHE A 78 8.69 3.65 -0.28
C PHE A 78 7.75 4.62 0.43
N ALA A 79 6.72 4.12 1.11
CA ALA A 79 5.80 4.98 1.88
C ALA A 79 6.54 5.73 3.00
N ILE A 80 7.45 5.07 3.70
CA ILE A 80 8.29 5.69 4.75
C ILE A 80 9.22 6.74 4.14
N LEU A 81 9.86 6.44 3.01
CA LEU A 81 10.73 7.39 2.31
C LEU A 81 9.97 8.63 1.84
N ILE A 82 8.76 8.47 1.30
CA ILE A 82 7.89 9.58 0.90
C ILE A 82 7.54 10.45 2.12
N LEU A 83 7.17 9.83 3.24
CA LEU A 83 6.85 10.54 4.46
C LEU A 83 8.05 11.34 4.98
N LEU A 84 9.23 10.74 5.02
CA LEU A 84 10.47 11.41 5.44
C LEU A 84 10.82 12.57 4.49
N MET A 85 10.75 12.35 3.19
CA MET A 85 11.07 13.39 2.21
C MET A 85 10.10 14.57 2.30
N LYS A 86 8.78 14.31 2.32
CA LYS A 86 7.79 15.38 2.46
C LYS A 86 7.94 16.12 3.79
N SER A 87 8.16 15.41 4.89
CA SER A 87 8.32 16.06 6.20
C SER A 87 9.59 16.93 6.31
N LEU A 88 10.65 16.61 5.56
CA LEU A 88 11.88 17.41 5.55
C LEU A 88 11.84 18.59 4.58
N HIS A 89 11.10 18.49 3.47
CA HIS A 89 11.13 19.47 2.39
C HIS A 89 9.90 20.39 2.34
N GLU A 90 8.76 19.95 2.84
CA GLU A 90 7.47 20.58 2.53
C GLU A 90 6.86 21.25 3.76
N GLY A 91 6.39 22.49 3.56
CA GLY A 91 5.67 23.28 4.55
C GLY A 91 6.44 24.45 5.15
N GLU A 92 5.75 25.29 5.91
CA GLU A 92 6.34 26.49 6.53
C GLU A 92 6.65 26.30 8.01
N ARG A 93 5.75 25.64 8.76
CA ARG A 93 5.88 25.43 10.21
C ARG A 93 6.89 24.34 10.54
N VAL A 94 7.98 24.74 11.19
CA VAL A 94 9.04 23.84 11.67
C VAL A 94 8.69 23.33 13.07
N TRP A 95 8.57 22.01 13.21
CA TRP A 95 8.42 21.34 14.50
C TRP A 95 9.76 21.08 15.18
N PHE A 96 10.76 20.65 14.42
CA PHE A 96 12.08 20.36 14.95
C PHE A 96 13.14 20.69 13.90
N SER A 97 14.19 21.42 14.27
CA SER A 97 15.29 21.70 13.37
C SER A 97 16.60 21.16 13.92
N VAL A 98 17.28 20.31 13.15
CA VAL A 98 18.62 19.81 13.46
C VAL A 98 19.59 20.38 12.45
N SER A 99 20.66 21.01 12.95
CA SER A 99 21.76 21.45 12.11
C SER A 99 22.82 20.35 12.09
N ILE A 100 22.99 19.68 10.95
CA ILE A 100 24.01 18.65 10.75
C ILE A 100 24.98 19.16 9.69
N LEU A 101 26.28 19.26 10.01
CA LEU A 101 27.33 19.65 9.04
C LEU A 101 27.03 20.97 8.29
N GLY A 102 26.39 21.94 8.97
CA GLY A 102 26.03 23.24 8.38
C GLY A 102 24.70 23.26 7.60
N TYR A 103 24.07 22.10 7.38
CA TYR A 103 22.74 22.00 6.78
C TYR A 103 21.66 21.95 7.86
N LYS A 104 20.69 22.86 7.77
CA LYS A 104 19.50 22.85 8.63
C LYS A 104 18.46 21.88 8.06
N LEU A 105 18.36 20.68 8.62
CA LEU A 105 17.22 19.82 8.42
C LEU A 105 16.08 20.30 9.31
N ALA A 106 14.98 20.73 8.71
CA ALA A 106 13.78 21.14 9.43
C ALA A 106 12.68 20.11 9.18
N PHE A 107 12.26 19.42 10.24
CA PHE A 107 11.04 18.62 10.25
C PHE A 107 9.83 19.55 10.34
N ARG A 108 8.95 19.46 9.35
CA ARG A 108 7.81 20.35 9.17
C ARG A 108 6.50 19.59 9.36
N GLU A 109 5.55 20.26 10.02
CA GLU A 109 4.25 19.67 10.39
C GLU A 109 3.39 19.38 9.15
N GLU A 110 3.28 20.36 8.25
CA GLU A 110 2.52 20.24 7.00
C GLU A 110 3.06 19.10 6.13
N GLY A 111 4.38 19.04 5.93
CA GLY A 111 5.03 17.96 5.20
C GLY A 111 4.85 16.58 5.85
N PHE A 112 4.71 16.51 7.17
CA PHE A 112 4.39 15.25 7.85
C PHE A 112 2.97 14.79 7.53
N PHE A 113 1.97 15.67 7.63
CA PHE A 113 0.58 15.34 7.31
C PHE A 113 0.39 14.99 5.83
N ASP A 114 1.03 15.73 4.93
CA ASP A 114 1.01 15.44 3.49
C ASP A 114 1.77 14.16 3.14
N GLY A 115 2.88 13.90 3.85
CA GLY A 115 3.63 12.67 3.80
C GLY A 115 2.79 11.47 4.23
N LEU A 116 2.07 11.60 5.35
CA LEU A 116 1.15 10.59 5.85
C LEU A 116 -0.02 10.35 4.88
N HIS A 117 -0.58 11.42 4.32
CA HIS A 117 -1.65 11.32 3.33
C HIS A 117 -1.18 10.60 2.07
N THR A 118 -0.03 10.98 1.52
CA THR A 118 0.53 10.34 0.33
C THR A 118 0.94 8.89 0.61
N GLY A 119 1.59 8.64 1.75
CA GLY A 119 1.96 7.29 2.20
C GLY A 119 0.74 6.39 2.38
N SER A 120 -0.35 6.92 2.94
CA SER A 120 -1.60 6.17 3.09
C SER A 120 -2.19 5.78 1.73
N LYS A 121 -2.18 6.67 0.73
CA LYS A 121 -2.63 6.37 -0.64
C LYS A 121 -1.82 5.23 -1.27
N VAL A 122 -0.50 5.26 -1.09
CA VAL A 122 0.40 4.21 -1.60
C VAL A 122 0.06 2.88 -0.95
N LEU A 123 -0.05 2.83 0.38
CA LEU A 123 -0.36 1.60 1.11
C LEU A 123 -1.76 1.06 0.78
N GLY A 124 -2.77 1.93 0.72
CA GLY A 124 -4.14 1.58 0.34
C GLY A 124 -4.21 1.01 -1.08
N GLY A 125 -3.60 1.69 -2.05
CA GLY A 125 -3.61 1.23 -3.44
C GLY A 125 -2.90 -0.10 -3.62
N ILE A 126 -1.72 -0.26 -3.02
CA ILE A 126 -0.95 -1.50 -3.14
C ILE A 126 -1.64 -2.67 -2.46
N SER A 127 -2.32 -2.45 -1.33
CA SER A 127 -3.09 -3.51 -0.67
C SER A 127 -4.22 -4.08 -1.55
N LEU A 128 -4.88 -3.22 -2.35
CA LEU A 128 -5.90 -3.63 -3.32
C LEU A 128 -5.27 -4.46 -4.44
N VAL A 129 -4.13 -4.03 -4.97
CA VAL A 129 -3.38 -4.76 -6.01
C VAL A 129 -2.92 -6.13 -5.51
N ILE A 130 -2.40 -6.20 -4.28
CA ILE A 130 -1.98 -7.46 -3.65
C ILE A 130 -3.17 -8.40 -3.46
N THR A 131 -4.32 -7.87 -3.01
CA THR A 131 -5.56 -8.65 -2.89
C THR A 131 -6.00 -9.21 -4.22
N PHE A 132 -5.95 -8.41 -5.28
CA PHE A 132 -6.25 -8.86 -6.63
C PHE A 132 -5.28 -9.96 -7.09
N SER A 133 -3.98 -9.75 -6.89
CA SER A 133 -2.91 -10.66 -7.31
C SER A 133 -2.98 -12.02 -6.62
N PHE A 134 -3.34 -12.08 -5.34
CA PHE A 134 -3.48 -13.34 -4.62
C PHE A 134 -4.81 -14.06 -4.86
N THR A 135 -5.79 -13.41 -5.49
CA THR A 135 -7.14 -13.98 -5.70
C THR A 135 -7.49 -14.19 -7.17
N THR A 136 -6.56 -13.87 -8.05
CA THR A 136 -6.70 -13.98 -9.50
C THR A 136 -5.46 -14.63 -10.07
N THR A 137 -5.62 -15.79 -10.70
CA THR A 137 -4.55 -16.47 -11.44
C THR A 137 -4.41 -15.84 -12.82
N ILE A 138 -3.17 -15.57 -13.25
CA ILE A 138 -2.88 -15.27 -14.65
C ILE A 138 -2.76 -16.64 -15.34
N SER A 139 -3.80 -17.03 -16.09
CA SER A 139 -3.80 -18.24 -16.90
C SER A 139 -3.09 -18.03 -18.22
#